data_AF-A0A520B8J2-F1
#
_entry.id   AF-A0A520B8J2-F1
#
_cell.length_a   1.000
_cell.length_b   1.000
_cell.length_c   1.000
_cell.angle_alpha   90.00
_cell.angle_beta   90.00
_cell.angle_gamma   90.00
#
_symmetry.space_group_name_H-M   'P 1'
#
loop_
_entity.id
_entity.type
_entity.pdbx_description
1 polymer ?
#
loop_
_entity_poly.entity_id
_entity_poly.type
_entity_poly.pdbx_seq_one_letter_code
_entity_poly.pdbx_strand_id
1 'polypeptide(L)'
;MQPTQNQIIEKYNKAIAETSEKIAALKTKIDRFSFLRVALLLIEILLFVLFVSAENEILIWVFGVLILLPIAVFVVVVKKQSRLSKAENYFKNLLWVYQNEVSTITLQQNGYDNGTSFEDESHPYLSDLDIFGKSSLFALINRCCTKIGINLLAGQLALP
;
A
#
# COMPACT_ATOMS: atom_id res chain seq x y z
N MET A 1 -33.90 5.23 6.69
CA MET A 1 -33.72 3.87 7.27
C MET A 1 -32.23 3.66 7.43
N GLN A 2 -31.73 3.40 8.64
CA GLN A 2 -30.31 3.07 8.81
C GLN A 2 -30.04 1.67 8.21
N PRO A 3 -28.92 1.48 7.50
CA PRO A 3 -28.60 0.18 6.93
C PRO A 3 -28.42 -0.85 8.06
N THR A 4 -28.88 -2.08 7.83
CA THR A 4 -28.66 -3.17 8.79
C THR A 4 -27.17 -3.54 8.81
N GLN A 5 -26.68 -4.09 9.92
CA GLN A 5 -25.28 -4.54 10.05
C GLN A 5 -24.87 -5.44 8.88
N ASN A 6 -25.76 -6.34 8.45
CA ASN A 6 -25.53 -7.23 7.31
C ASN A 6 -25.33 -6.45 5.99
N GLN A 7 -26.11 -5.40 5.75
CA GLN A 7 -25.95 -4.56 4.55
C GLN A 7 -24.60 -3.82 4.54
N ILE A 8 -24.11 -3.41 5.72
CA ILE A 8 -22.79 -2.77 5.85
C ILE A 8 -21.68 -3.78 5.56
N ILE A 9 -21.77 -5.00 6.11
CA ILE A 9 -20.80 -6.08 5.87
C ILE A 9 -20.77 -6.46 4.38
N GLU A 10 -21.93 -6.60 3.73
CA GLU A 10 -21.96 -6.89 2.29
C GLU A 10 -21.30 -5.80 1.46
N LYS A 11 -21.51 -4.52 1.81
CA LYS A 11 -20.84 -3.40 1.14
C LYS A 11 -19.32 -3.51 1.25
N TYR A 12 -18.79 -3.82 2.43
CA TYR A 12 -17.35 -4.03 2.61
C TYR A 12 -16.84 -5.27 1.87
N ASN A 13 -17.56 -6.39 1.90
CA ASN A 13 -17.18 -7.60 1.16
C ASN A 13 -17.11 -7.35 -0.35
N LYS A 14 -18.06 -6.58 -0.90
CA LYS A 14 -18.00 -6.13 -2.29
C LYS A 14 -16.77 -5.27 -2.55
N ALA A 15 -16.49 -4.30 -1.69
CA ALA A 15 -15.31 -3.43 -1.81
C ALA A 15 -13.98 -4.21 -1.69
N ILE A 16 -13.92 -5.24 -0.84
CA ILE A 16 -12.79 -6.17 -0.69
C ILE A 16 -12.56 -6.94 -2.00
N ALA A 17 -13.61 -7.48 -2.60
CA ALA A 17 -13.53 -8.19 -3.88
C ALA A 17 -13.02 -7.28 -5.02
N GLU A 18 -13.64 -6.11 -5.19
CA GLU A 18 -13.23 -5.12 -6.20
C GLU A 18 -11.79 -4.64 -6.01
N THR A 19 -11.37 -4.42 -4.75
CA THR A 19 -10.01 -3.96 -4.45
C THR A 19 -8.99 -5.06 -4.70
N SER A 20 -9.31 -6.31 -4.35
CA SER A 20 -8.45 -7.47 -4.63
C SER A 20 -8.24 -7.68 -6.12
N GLU A 21 -9.29 -7.51 -6.93
CA GLU A 21 -9.19 -7.57 -8.39
C GLU A 21 -8.29 -6.47 -8.96
N LYS A 22 -8.43 -5.23 -8.46
CA LYS A 22 -7.55 -4.10 -8.83
C LYS A 22 -6.08 -4.38 -8.50
N ILE A 23 -5.80 -4.98 -7.34
CA ILE A 23 -4.45 -5.38 -6.95
C ILE A 23 -3.90 -6.43 -7.91
N ALA A 24 -4.67 -7.46 -8.24
CA ALA A 24 -4.26 -8.51 -9.17
C ALA A 24 -3.96 -7.95 -10.58
N ALA A 25 -4.80 -7.03 -11.06
CA ALA A 25 -4.60 -6.35 -12.34
C ALA A 25 -3.37 -5.42 -12.36
N LEU A 26 -3.06 -4.76 -11.24
CA LEU A 26 -1.84 -3.97 -11.10
C LEU A 26 -0.59 -4.84 -11.04
N LYS A 27 -0.64 -5.96 -10.32
CA LYS A 27 0.45 -6.92 -10.21
C LYS A 27 0.85 -7.46 -11.57
N THR A 28 -0.11 -7.90 -12.38
CA THR A 28 0.16 -8.36 -13.76
C THR A 28 0.79 -7.28 -14.63
N LYS A 29 0.41 -6.00 -14.47
CA LYS A 29 1.06 -4.89 -15.17
C LYS A 29 2.50 -4.69 -14.70
N ILE A 30 2.76 -4.76 -13.40
CA ILE A 30 4.10 -4.65 -12.81
C ILE A 30 5.01 -5.78 -13.30
N ASP A 31 4.50 -7.01 -13.33
CA ASP A 31 5.24 -8.18 -13.79
C ASP A 31 5.66 -8.03 -15.27
N ARG A 32 4.77 -7.53 -16.13
CA ARG A 32 5.11 -7.21 -17.53
C ARG A 32 6.26 -6.21 -17.64
N PHE A 33 6.30 -5.18 -16.78
CA PHE A 33 7.42 -4.24 -16.76
C PHE A 33 8.72 -4.90 -16.27
N SER A 34 8.63 -5.87 -15.36
CA SER A 34 9.79 -6.66 -14.91
C SER A 34 10.42 -7.41 -16.08
N PHE A 35 9.61 -8.13 -16.87
CA PHE A 35 10.08 -8.81 -18.09
C PHE A 35 10.68 -7.83 -19.12
N LEU A 36 10.04 -6.67 -19.31
CA LEU A 36 10.54 -5.66 -20.25
C LEU A 36 11.91 -5.10 -19.83
N ARG A 37 12.17 -4.93 -18.53
CA ARG A 37 13.51 -4.54 -18.06
C ARG A 37 14.58 -5.59 -18.37
N VAL A 38 14.25 -6.87 -18.19
CA VAL A 38 15.17 -7.97 -18.53
C VAL A 38 15.46 -7.98 -20.04
N ALA A 39 14.44 -7.80 -20.87
CA ALA A 39 14.61 -7.70 -22.32
C ALA A 39 15.50 -6.50 -22.72
N LEU A 40 15.29 -5.33 -22.10
CA LEU A 40 16.14 -4.15 -22.32
C LEU A 40 17.60 -4.41 -21.94
N LEU A 41 17.84 -5.08 -20.81
CA LEU A 41 19.19 -5.43 -20.37
C LEU A 41 19.88 -6.36 -21.38
N LEU A 42 19.17 -7.37 -21.91
CA LEU A 42 19.71 -8.26 -22.94
C LEU A 42 20.04 -7.52 -24.24
N ILE A 43 19.19 -6.58 -24.66
CA ILE A 43 19.45 -5.72 -25.83
C ILE A 43 20.67 -4.83 -25.59
N GLU A 44 20.80 -4.25 -24.40
CA GLU A 44 21.93 -3.41 -24.03
C GLU A 44 23.25 -4.19 -24.04
N ILE A 45 23.27 -5.42 -23.51
CA ILE A 45 24.44 -6.32 -23.60
C ILE A 45 24.78 -6.61 -25.07
N LEU A 46 23.78 -6.95 -25.89
CA LEU A 46 24.00 -7.24 -27.31
C LEU A 46 24.61 -6.04 -28.04
N LEU A 47 24.07 -4.84 -27.84
CA LEU A 47 24.58 -3.61 -28.44
C LEU A 47 26.01 -3.30 -27.97
N PHE A 48 26.31 -3.53 -26.70
CA PHE A 48 27.65 -3.36 -26.16
C PHE A 48 28.67 -4.32 -26.80
N VAL A 49 28.30 -5.60 -26.97
CA VAL A 49 29.17 -6.59 -27.66
C VAL A 49 29.39 -6.19 -29.13
N LEU A 50 28.34 -5.76 -29.84
CA LEU A 50 28.46 -5.30 -31.23
C LEU A 50 29.32 -4.03 -31.36
N PHE A 51 29.24 -3.12 -30.39
CA PHE A 51 30.07 -1.93 -30.34
C PHE A 51 31.56 -2.27 -30.19
N VAL A 52 31.91 -3.20 -29.28
CA VAL A 52 33.31 -3.61 -29.04
C VAL A 52 33.88 -4.42 -30.20
N SER A 53 33.05 -5.24 -30.86
CA SER A 53 33.46 -6.06 -32.01
C SER A 53 33.47 -5.32 -33.35
N ALA A 54 33.11 -4.04 -33.39
CA ALA A 54 33.04 -3.27 -34.64
C ALA A 54 34.44 -2.77 -35.05
N GLU A 55 34.89 -3.18 -36.24
CA GLU A 55 36.18 -2.73 -36.80
C GLU A 55 36.04 -1.45 -37.68
N ASN A 56 34.83 -1.15 -38.16
CA ASN A 56 34.57 0.01 -39.01
C ASN A 56 34.22 1.25 -38.17
N GLU A 57 34.91 2.37 -38.40
CA GLU A 57 34.68 3.63 -37.68
C GLU A 57 33.21 4.10 -37.71
N ILE A 58 32.53 3.93 -38.85
CA ILE A 58 31.11 4.28 -39.00
C ILE A 58 30.23 3.43 -38.07
N LEU A 59 30.51 2.13 -37.93
CA LEU A 59 29.73 1.22 -37.07
C LEU A 59 29.95 1.54 -35.58
N ILE A 60 31.17 1.92 -35.20
CA ILE A 60 31.49 2.36 -33.83
C ILE A 60 30.63 3.57 -33.45
N TRP A 61 30.57 4.59 -34.31
CA TRP A 61 29.73 5.77 -34.07
C TRP A 61 28.24 5.44 -34.00
N VAL A 62 27.74 4.58 -34.89
CA VAL A 62 26.33 4.16 -34.91
C VAL A 62 25.95 3.43 -33.63
N PHE A 63 26.71 2.40 -33.24
CA PHE A 63 26.41 1.63 -32.02
C PHE A 63 26.63 2.45 -30.74
N GLY A 64 27.61 3.34 -30.72
CA GLY A 64 27.87 4.23 -29.58
C GLY A 64 26.68 5.15 -29.27
N VAL A 65 26.06 5.73 -30.31
CA VAL A 65 24.82 6.52 -30.12
C VAL A 65 23.63 5.61 -29.77
N LEU A 66 23.54 4.44 -30.41
CA LEU A 66 22.41 3.52 -30.23
C LEU A 66 22.29 2.97 -28.81
N ILE A 67 23.40 2.84 -28.06
CA ILE A 67 23.42 2.42 -26.65
C ILE A 67 22.68 3.40 -25.73
N LEU A 68 22.61 4.70 -26.07
CA LEU A 68 21.92 5.68 -25.22
C LEU A 68 20.40 5.50 -25.22
N LEU A 69 19.84 4.93 -26.30
CA LEU A 69 18.40 4.72 -26.45
C LEU A 69 17.82 3.74 -25.42
N PRO A 70 18.32 2.49 -25.26
CA PRO A 70 17.79 1.56 -24.26
C PRO A 70 17.96 2.09 -22.83
N ILE A 71 19.04 2.83 -22.54
CA ILE A 71 19.24 3.47 -21.23
C ILE A 71 18.11 4.48 -20.94
N ALA A 72 17.80 5.35 -21.90
CA ALA A 72 16.72 6.32 -21.75
C ALA A 72 15.35 5.62 -21.55
N VAL A 73 15.08 4.57 -22.33
CA VAL A 73 13.85 3.76 -22.21
C VAL A 73 13.79 3.07 -20.84
N PHE A 74 14.91 2.52 -20.35
CA PHE A 74 14.99 1.85 -19.04
C PHE A 74 14.59 2.80 -17.91
N VAL A 75 15.09 4.04 -17.90
CA VAL A 75 14.72 5.04 -16.90
C VAL A 75 13.20 5.32 -16.90
N VAL A 76 12.60 5.47 -18.08
CA VAL A 76 11.15 5.71 -18.22
C VAL A 76 10.35 4.52 -17.69
N VAL A 77 10.77 3.29 -18.04
CA VAL A 77 10.18 2.04 -17.58
C VAL A 77 10.23 1.93 -16.05
N VAL A 78 11.39 2.24 -15.46
CA VAL A 78 11.58 2.19 -14.00
C VAL A 78 10.64 3.16 -13.29
N LYS A 79 10.55 4.40 -13.76
CA LYS A 79 9.64 5.42 -13.21
C LYS A 79 8.18 4.99 -13.31
N LYS A 80 7.76 4.42 -14.43
CA LYS A 80 6.39 3.94 -14.64
C LYS A 80 6.04 2.77 -13.72
N GLN A 81 6.95 1.80 -13.58
CA GLN A 81 6.76 0.69 -12.63
C GLN A 81 6.69 1.19 -11.18
N SER A 82 7.56 2.13 -10.78
CA SER A 82 7.51 2.72 -9.43
C SER A 82 6.15 3.35 -9.12
N ARG A 83 5.55 4.06 -10.09
CA ARG A 83 4.19 4.60 -9.97
C ARG A 83 3.14 3.50 -9.79
N LEU A 84 3.22 2.41 -10.55
CA LEU A 84 2.31 1.28 -10.43
C LEU A 84 2.45 0.57 -9.08
N SER A 85 3.67 0.35 -8.59
CA SER A 85 3.91 -0.24 -7.27
C SER A 85 3.38 0.63 -6.13
N LYS A 86 3.46 1.97 -6.26
CA LYS A 86 2.81 2.88 -5.31
C LYS A 86 1.29 2.72 -5.30
N ALA A 87 0.67 2.61 -6.48
CA ALA A 87 -0.76 2.36 -6.59
C ALA A 87 -1.14 0.99 -6.01
N GLU A 88 -0.36 -0.05 -6.26
CA GLU A 88 -0.58 -1.39 -5.68
C GLU A 88 -0.54 -1.33 -4.14
N ASN A 89 0.47 -0.67 -3.56
CA ASN A 89 0.58 -0.51 -2.11
C ASN A 89 -0.61 0.27 -1.52
N TYR A 90 -1.07 1.31 -2.21
CA TYR A 90 -2.27 2.04 -1.81
C TYR A 90 -3.49 1.10 -1.73
N PHE A 91 -3.74 0.30 -2.77
CA PHE A 91 -4.87 -0.62 -2.76
C PHE A 91 -4.73 -1.75 -1.74
N LYS A 92 -3.50 -2.22 -1.47
CA LYS A 92 -3.24 -3.19 -0.38
C LYS A 92 -3.59 -2.61 0.98
N ASN A 93 -3.20 -1.37 1.25
CA ASN A 93 -3.55 -0.69 2.49
C ASN A 93 -5.07 -0.48 2.60
N LEU A 94 -5.71 -0.11 1.50
CA LEU A 94 -7.17 0.05 1.45
C LEU A 94 -7.90 -1.29 1.68
N LEU A 95 -7.39 -2.37 1.10
CA LEU A 95 -7.91 -3.72 1.32
C LEU A 95 -7.81 -4.11 2.79
N TRP A 96 -6.65 -3.86 3.42
CA TRP A 96 -6.46 -4.10 4.84
C TRP A 96 -7.46 -3.32 5.70
N VAL A 97 -7.71 -2.04 5.39
CA VAL A 97 -8.74 -1.24 6.09
C VAL A 97 -10.10 -1.90 5.97
N TYR A 98 -10.56 -2.23 4.77
CA TYR A 98 -11.89 -2.85 4.60
C TYR A 98 -12.03 -4.19 5.32
N GLN A 99 -10.99 -5.02 5.28
CA GLN A 99 -10.96 -6.29 6.01
C GLN A 99 -11.04 -6.04 7.52
N ASN A 100 -10.27 -5.08 8.02
CA ASN A 100 -10.26 -4.73 9.43
C ASN A 100 -11.60 -4.14 9.90
N GLU A 101 -12.29 -3.36 9.07
CA GLU A 101 -13.64 -2.86 9.40
C GLU A 101 -14.64 -4.02 9.53
N VAL A 102 -14.60 -5.01 8.63
CA VAL A 102 -15.44 -6.20 8.74
C VAL A 102 -15.14 -6.97 10.02
N SER A 103 -13.86 -7.17 10.34
CA SER A 103 -13.44 -7.81 11.60
C SER A 103 -13.92 -7.03 12.82
N THR A 104 -13.82 -5.69 12.81
CA THR A 104 -14.29 -4.85 13.92
C THR A 104 -15.81 -4.94 14.11
N ILE A 105 -16.59 -4.90 13.02
CA ILE A 105 -18.06 -5.02 13.07
C ILE A 105 -18.50 -6.41 13.56
N THR A 106 -17.72 -7.44 13.28
CA THR A 106 -17.99 -8.82 13.70
C THR A 106 -17.39 -9.17 15.07
N LEU A 107 -16.91 -8.16 15.81
CA LEU A 107 -16.25 -8.32 17.11
C LEU A 107 -15.05 -9.29 17.08
N GLN A 108 -14.40 -9.40 15.93
CA GLN A 108 -13.14 -10.10 15.75
C GLN A 108 -11.95 -9.18 16.09
N GLN A 109 -10.73 -9.66 15.83
CA GLN A 109 -9.52 -8.90 16.09
C GLN A 109 -9.52 -7.57 15.31
N ASN A 110 -9.35 -6.46 16.04
CA ASN A 110 -9.10 -5.14 15.48
C ASN A 110 -7.58 -4.90 15.41
N GLY A 111 -7.08 -4.50 14.24
CA GLY A 111 -5.69 -4.15 13.99
C GLY A 111 -5.31 -2.70 14.28
N TYR A 112 -6.26 -1.83 14.64
CA TYR A 112 -5.96 -0.49 15.14
C TYR A 112 -5.44 -0.54 16.59
N ASP A 113 -4.76 0.53 16.99
CA ASP A 113 -4.33 0.70 18.38
C ASP A 113 -5.54 0.70 19.32
N ASN A 114 -5.47 -0.10 20.38
CA ASN A 114 -6.53 -0.25 21.36
C ASN A 114 -6.39 0.73 22.54
N GLY A 115 -5.33 1.53 22.55
CA GLY A 115 -5.12 2.57 23.55
C GLY A 115 -4.75 2.04 24.93
N THR A 116 -4.34 0.76 25.06
CA THR A 116 -3.92 0.18 26.35
C THR A 116 -2.77 0.98 27.00
N SER A 117 -1.95 1.67 26.22
CA SER A 117 -0.92 2.57 26.75
C SER A 117 -1.44 3.84 27.45
N PHE A 118 -2.73 4.15 27.31
CA PHE A 118 -3.40 5.30 27.94
C PHE A 118 -4.34 4.88 29.08
N GLU A 119 -4.39 3.58 29.42
CA GLU A 119 -5.13 3.11 30.59
C GLU A 119 -4.52 3.72 31.86
N ASP A 120 -5.37 4.36 32.67
CA ASP A 120 -5.02 4.92 33.97
C ASP A 120 -6.11 4.55 34.97
N GLU A 121 -5.79 3.61 35.86
CA GLU A 121 -6.69 3.14 36.93
C GLU A 121 -6.99 4.23 37.97
N SER A 122 -6.21 5.32 38.01
CA SER A 122 -6.40 6.41 38.97
C SER A 122 -7.44 7.45 38.52
N HIS A 123 -7.91 7.38 37.28
CA HIS A 123 -8.81 8.38 36.73
C HIS A 123 -10.29 8.06 37.06
N PRO A 124 -11.09 9.03 37.56
CA PRO A 124 -12.40 8.75 38.18
C PRO A 124 -13.45 8.07 37.29
N TYR A 125 -13.31 8.15 35.97
CA TYR A 125 -14.31 7.66 35.01
C TYR A 125 -13.73 6.82 33.86
N LEU A 126 -12.40 6.78 33.67
CA LEU A 126 -11.80 6.06 32.54
C LEU A 126 -12.03 4.55 32.65
N SER A 127 -11.91 4.02 33.87
CA SER A 127 -12.13 2.60 34.15
C SER A 127 -13.62 2.22 34.19
N ASP A 128 -14.50 3.13 34.62
CA ASP A 128 -15.94 2.85 34.73
C ASP A 128 -16.64 2.85 33.35
N LEU A 129 -16.15 3.67 32.43
CA LEU A 129 -16.66 3.78 31.05
C LEU A 129 -15.91 2.92 30.03
N ASP A 130 -14.94 2.11 30.47
CA ASP A 130 -14.06 1.31 29.61
C ASP A 130 -13.54 2.12 28.40
N ILE A 131 -12.91 3.27 28.68
CA ILE A 131 -12.50 4.21 27.62
C ILE A 131 -11.30 3.69 26.83
N PHE A 132 -10.36 3.00 27.49
CA PHE A 132 -9.14 2.45 26.87
C PHE A 132 -9.05 0.93 27.07
N GLY A 133 -8.34 0.24 26.17
CA GLY A 133 -8.16 -1.21 26.20
C GLY A 133 -8.79 -1.97 25.03
N LYS A 134 -8.66 -3.30 25.02
CA LYS A 134 -8.98 -4.14 23.84
C LYS A 134 -10.46 -4.12 23.42
N SER A 135 -11.37 -3.99 24.37
CA SER A 135 -12.83 -3.94 24.13
C SER A 135 -13.42 -2.61 24.55
N SER A 136 -12.63 -1.53 24.40
CA SER A 136 -12.96 -0.19 24.87
C SER A 136 -13.62 0.69 23.83
N LEU A 137 -14.17 1.82 24.27
CA LEU A 137 -14.66 2.87 23.36
C LEU A 137 -13.57 3.33 22.39
N PHE A 138 -12.34 3.58 22.89
CA PHE A 138 -11.22 3.98 22.05
C PHE A 138 -10.94 2.94 20.96
N ALA A 139 -10.89 1.65 21.30
CA ALA A 139 -10.68 0.58 20.33
C ALA A 139 -11.78 0.51 19.27
N LEU A 140 -13.03 0.84 19.62
CA LEU A 140 -14.15 0.86 18.66
C LEU A 140 -14.06 2.02 17.68
N ILE A 141 -13.69 3.22 18.15
CA ILE A 141 -13.73 4.45 17.34
C ILE A 141 -12.40 4.80 16.67
N ASN A 142 -11.27 4.30 17.18
CA ASN A 142 -9.95 4.66 16.67
C ASN A 142 -9.77 4.19 15.22
N ARG A 143 -9.47 5.13 14.32
CA ARG A 143 -9.07 4.92 12.92
C ARG A 143 -7.79 5.69 12.58
N CYS A 144 -7.08 6.17 13.61
CA CYS A 144 -5.86 6.93 13.46
C CYS A 144 -4.69 6.00 13.13
N CYS A 145 -3.86 6.40 12.15
CA CYS A 145 -2.65 5.67 11.76
C CYS A 145 -1.37 6.34 12.29
N THR A 146 -1.44 7.64 12.63
CA THR A 146 -0.28 8.40 13.13
C THR A 146 -0.30 8.50 14.65
N LYS A 147 0.89 8.47 15.28
CA LYS A 147 1.01 8.65 16.74
C LYS A 147 0.39 9.94 17.24
N ILE A 148 0.52 11.02 16.46
CA ILE A 148 -0.07 12.32 16.81
C ILE A 148 -1.60 12.23 16.86
N GLY A 149 -2.23 11.59 15.86
CA GLY A 149 -3.68 11.43 15.84
C GLY A 149 -4.19 10.52 16.96
N ILE A 150 -3.47 9.42 17.22
CA ILE A 150 -3.75 8.49 18.34
C ILE A 150 -3.71 9.25 19.67
N ASN A 151 -2.64 10.00 19.93
CA ASN A 151 -2.50 10.79 21.16
C ASN A 151 -3.57 11.87 21.28
N LEU A 152 -3.93 12.54 20.17
CA LEU A 152 -4.96 13.57 20.17
C LEU A 152 -6.33 12.99 20.52
N LEU A 153 -6.70 11.87 19.89
CA LEU A 153 -7.97 11.19 20.17
C LEU A 153 -8.02 10.69 21.62
N ALA A 154 -6.95 10.06 22.10
CA ALA A 154 -6.86 9.59 23.47
C ALA A 154 -6.98 10.76 24.46
N GLY A 155 -6.26 11.86 24.22
CA GLY A 155 -6.36 13.06 25.04
C GLY A 155 -7.77 13.66 25.06
N GLN A 156 -8.50 13.64 23.95
CA GLN A 156 -9.88 14.12 23.90
C GLN A 156 -10.86 13.22 24.67
N LEU A 157 -10.68 11.90 24.63
CA LEU A 157 -11.52 10.96 25.39
C LEU A 157 -11.21 10.97 26.89
N ALA A 158 -10.00 11.39 27.28
CA ALA A 158 -9.59 11.52 28.67
C ALA A 158 -9.89 12.91 29.28
N LEU A 159 -10.58 13.78 28.54
CA LEU A 159 -11.13 15.02 29.09
C LEU A 159 -12.56 14.77 29.59
N PRO A 160 -12.96 15.36 30.73
CA PRO A 160 -14.30 15.22 31.29
C PRO A 160 -15.38 15.90 30.44
#